data_AF-V7FA68-F1
#
_entry.id   AF-V7FA68-F1
#
_cell.length_a   1.000
_cell.length_b   1.000
_cell.length_c   1.000
_cell.angle_alpha   90.00
_cell.angle_beta   90.00
_cell.angle_gamma   90.00
#
_symmetry.space_group_name_H-M   'P 1'
#
loop_
_entity.id
_entity.type
_entity.pdbx_description
1 polymer ?
#
loop_
_entity_poly.entity_id
_entity_poly.type
_entity_poly.pdbx_seq_one_letter_code
_entity_poly.pdbx_strand_id
1 'polypeptide(L)'
;MFFSDLRDAEALEEFTSQSDGPNIYPDLEAALERFEEEIVERTDSTARSVIAVPLERTDFGMTMAPEDLKVLMSYLDHVEFPKGAVLCRAGDQADRLWMLTRGCISVWVDAPGGRRRLASIGAGCTVGEMGFLTERPRSTDVIADEDVVAYELASSAANKISKAKPHIAQAVLRSIARQLSDRLRNATEDLRMSHM
;
A
#
# COMPACT_ATOMS: atom_id res chain seq x y z
N MET A 1 16.93 -24.16 32.31
CA MET A 1 17.20 -25.60 32.46
C MET A 1 15.87 -26.31 32.37
N PHE A 2 15.38 -26.67 31.17
CA PHE A 2 14.35 -27.70 30.94
C PHE A 2 13.92 -27.65 29.47
N PHE A 3 14.82 -28.05 28.55
CA PHE A 3 14.47 -28.56 27.22
C PHE A 3 15.65 -29.42 26.71
N SER A 4 16.13 -30.34 27.57
CA SER A 4 17.20 -31.28 27.23
C SER A 4 16.68 -32.67 26.83
N ASP A 5 15.37 -32.90 26.88
CA ASP A 5 14.76 -34.23 26.65
C ASP A 5 13.64 -34.16 25.60
N LEU A 6 14.00 -33.82 24.37
CA LEU A 6 13.19 -34.08 23.18
C LEU A 6 13.98 -35.01 22.23
N ARG A 7 14.55 -36.08 22.79
CA ARG A 7 15.20 -37.18 22.04
C ARG A 7 14.27 -38.36 21.75
N ASP A 8 12.96 -38.16 21.87
CA ASP A 8 12.01 -39.18 21.42
C ASP A 8 11.71 -38.95 19.94
N ALA A 9 12.65 -39.38 19.10
CA ALA A 9 12.54 -39.38 17.64
C ALA A 9 11.30 -40.14 17.14
N GLU A 10 10.80 -41.10 17.93
CA GLU A 10 9.60 -41.89 17.60
C GLU A 10 8.29 -41.08 17.66
N ALA A 11 8.19 -40.06 18.53
CA ALA A 11 6.96 -39.23 18.62
C ALA A 11 6.80 -38.25 17.45
N LEU A 12 7.90 -37.93 16.75
CA LEU A 12 7.92 -37.07 15.58
C LEU A 12 7.61 -37.84 14.27
N GLU A 13 7.98 -39.12 14.20
CA GLU A 13 7.68 -39.97 13.03
C GLU A 13 6.19 -40.36 12.96
N GLU A 14 5.51 -40.52 14.10
CA GLU A 14 4.07 -40.81 14.13
C GLU A 14 3.20 -39.61 13.70
N PHE A 15 3.68 -38.38 13.92
CA PHE A 15 2.96 -37.13 13.59
C PHE A 15 3.12 -36.67 12.13
N THR A 16 4.16 -37.14 11.44
CA THR A 16 4.46 -36.78 10.03
C THR A 16 3.73 -37.67 9.02
N SER A 17 3.04 -38.71 9.49
CA SER A 17 2.25 -39.64 8.67
C SER A 17 0.83 -39.15 8.36
N GLN A 18 0.42 -37.99 8.88
CA GLN A 18 -0.83 -37.32 8.48
C GLN A 18 -0.50 -36.16 7.53
N SER A 19 -1.23 -36.09 6.41
CA SER A 19 -1.06 -35.09 5.34
C SER A 19 -1.44 -33.65 5.73
N ASP A 20 -1.53 -33.35 7.02
CA ASP A 20 -1.85 -32.04 7.62
C ASP A 20 -1.09 -31.84 8.97
N GLY A 21 0.07 -32.47 9.13
CA GLY A 21 0.95 -32.28 10.29
C GLY A 21 1.65 -30.91 10.30
N PRO A 22 2.06 -30.39 11.48
CA PRO A 22 2.78 -29.12 11.55
C PRO A 22 4.12 -29.23 10.81
N ASN A 23 4.38 -28.30 9.90
CA ASN A 23 5.65 -28.25 9.17
C ASN A 23 6.77 -27.87 10.15
N ILE A 24 7.74 -28.76 10.33
CA ILE A 24 8.86 -28.57 11.26
C ILE A 24 10.06 -28.05 10.49
N TYR A 25 10.55 -26.89 10.91
CA TYR A 25 11.67 -26.20 10.29
C TYR A 25 12.88 -26.16 11.22
N PRO A 26 14.12 -26.15 10.68
CA PRO A 26 15.34 -26.19 11.48
C PRO A 26 15.56 -24.94 12.34
N ASP A 27 15.04 -23.79 11.89
CA ASP A 27 15.07 -22.52 12.60
C ASP A 27 13.92 -21.60 12.10
N LEU A 28 13.81 -20.41 12.72
CA LEU A 28 12.78 -19.43 12.39
C LEU A 28 12.95 -18.85 10.98
N GLU A 29 14.20 -18.73 10.49
CA GLU A 29 14.50 -18.13 9.19
C GLU A 29 14.03 -19.06 8.06
N ALA A 30 14.36 -20.35 8.16
CA ALA A 30 13.87 -21.38 7.24
C ALA A 30 12.34 -21.58 7.31
N ALA A 31 11.75 -21.39 8.50
CA ALA A 31 10.29 -21.41 8.64
C ALA A 31 9.65 -20.23 7.91
N LEU A 32 10.18 -19.03 8.08
CA LEU A 32 9.68 -17.81 7.43
C LEU A 32 9.84 -17.89 5.92
N GLU A 33 11.00 -18.29 5.43
CA GLU A 33 11.27 -18.41 3.98
C GLU A 33 10.29 -19.38 3.30
N ARG A 34 10.04 -20.54 3.92
CA ARG A 34 9.06 -21.51 3.41
C ARG A 34 7.63 -21.03 3.51
N PHE A 35 7.27 -20.31 4.57
CA PHE A 35 5.95 -19.69 4.67
C PHE A 35 5.76 -18.60 3.63
N GLU A 36 6.80 -17.82 3.32
CA GLU A 36 6.77 -16.81 2.26
C GLU A 36 6.61 -17.46 0.89
N GLU A 37 7.39 -18.50 0.58
CA GLU A 37 7.23 -19.28 -0.66
C GLU A 37 5.84 -19.92 -0.76
N GLU A 38 5.33 -20.52 0.31
CA GLU A 38 4.00 -21.14 0.35
C GLU A 38 2.88 -20.09 0.22
N ILE A 39 3.03 -18.92 0.84
CA ILE A 39 2.13 -17.78 0.65
C ILE A 39 2.18 -17.33 -0.80
N VAL A 40 3.36 -17.22 -1.41
CA VAL A 40 3.56 -16.81 -2.81
C VAL A 40 3.05 -17.87 -3.80
N GLU A 41 3.13 -19.16 -3.48
CA GLU A 41 2.60 -20.24 -4.34
C GLU A 41 1.08 -20.38 -4.22
N ARG A 42 0.52 -20.27 -3.00
CA ARG A 42 -0.94 -20.23 -2.79
C ARG A 42 -1.55 -18.92 -3.28
N THR A 43 -0.73 -17.89 -3.33
CA THR A 43 -1.00 -16.59 -3.93
C THR A 43 -0.41 -16.58 -5.34
N ASP A 44 -0.99 -17.38 -6.23
CA ASP A 44 -0.93 -17.13 -7.68
C ASP A 44 -0.91 -15.61 -7.89
N SER A 45 0.21 -14.97 -8.31
CA SER A 45 0.64 -13.53 -8.21
C SER A 45 -0.41 -12.39 -8.12
N THR A 46 -1.44 -12.62 -7.33
CA THR A 46 -2.85 -12.25 -7.50
C THR A 46 -3.55 -12.48 -6.16
N ALA A 47 -2.87 -12.35 -5.00
CA ALA A 47 -3.52 -11.90 -3.75
C ALA A 47 -3.79 -10.42 -3.93
N ARG A 48 -4.66 -10.20 -4.90
CA ARG A 48 -5.54 -9.09 -5.08
C ARG A 48 -6.14 -8.76 -3.74
N SER A 49 -6.13 -7.49 -3.39
CA SER A 49 -6.73 -7.02 -2.15
C SER A 49 -8.25 -7.21 -2.23
N VAL A 50 -8.72 -8.40 -1.83
CA VAL A 50 -10.17 -8.71 -1.72
C VAL A 50 -10.79 -7.87 -0.60
N ILE A 51 -9.99 -7.40 0.34
CA ILE A 51 -10.44 -6.67 1.53
C ILE A 51 -10.46 -5.18 1.22
N ALA A 52 -11.66 -4.62 1.10
CA ALA A 52 -11.83 -3.17 1.10
C ALA A 52 -11.40 -2.61 2.47
N VAL A 53 -10.52 -1.61 2.44
CA VAL A 53 -10.11 -0.80 3.59
C VAL A 53 -11.03 0.42 3.64
N PRO A 54 -11.87 0.57 4.68
CA PRO A 54 -12.65 1.78 4.87
C PRO A 54 -11.74 3.01 4.92
N LEU A 55 -12.20 4.15 4.40
CA LEU A 55 -11.37 5.36 4.33
C LEU A 55 -10.82 5.75 5.71
N GLU A 56 -11.60 5.54 6.77
CA GLU A 56 -11.25 5.75 8.18
C GLU A 56 -10.04 4.95 8.65
N ARG A 57 -9.77 3.80 8.01
CA ARG A 57 -8.66 2.89 8.32
C ARG A 57 -7.50 2.99 7.34
N THR A 58 -7.57 3.90 6.37
CA THR A 58 -6.42 4.20 5.50
C THR A 58 -5.37 4.98 6.28
N ASP A 59 -4.12 4.96 5.80
CA ASP A 59 -3.02 5.78 6.31
C ASP A 59 -3.39 7.27 6.35
N PHE A 60 -4.30 7.68 5.46
CA PHE A 60 -4.84 9.02 5.42
C PHE A 60 -5.89 9.23 6.52
N GLY A 61 -6.93 8.40 6.56
CA GLY A 61 -8.05 8.55 7.49
C GLY A 61 -7.66 8.44 8.97
N MET A 62 -6.71 7.56 9.32
CA MET A 62 -6.25 7.37 10.70
C MET A 62 -5.53 8.60 11.28
N THR A 63 -5.17 9.57 10.44
CA THR A 63 -4.42 10.77 10.86
C THR A 63 -5.30 11.99 11.08
N MET A 64 -6.61 11.84 10.88
CA MET A 64 -7.61 12.90 11.02
C MET A 64 -8.59 12.56 12.16
N ALA A 65 -9.18 13.60 12.77
CA ALA A 65 -10.30 13.38 13.68
C ALA A 65 -11.49 12.80 12.90
N PRO A 66 -12.29 11.88 13.47
CA PRO A 66 -13.43 11.27 12.77
C PRO A 66 -14.44 12.29 12.22
N GLU A 67 -14.66 13.39 12.95
CA GLU A 67 -15.56 14.47 12.54
C GLU A 67 -15.02 15.23 11.34
N ASP A 68 -13.71 15.52 11.33
CA ASP A 68 -13.04 16.20 10.22
C ASP A 68 -13.01 15.32 8.96
N LEU A 69 -12.76 14.02 9.13
CA LEU A 69 -12.79 13.06 8.04
C LEU A 69 -14.18 12.96 7.42
N LYS A 70 -15.24 12.91 8.24
CA LYS A 70 -16.62 12.90 7.76
C LYS A 70 -16.96 14.15 6.94
N VAL A 71 -16.47 15.32 7.35
CA VAL A 71 -16.65 16.54 6.56
C VAL A 71 -15.82 16.48 5.28
N LEU A 72 -14.58 16.01 5.33
CA LEU A 72 -13.74 15.84 4.14
C LEU A 72 -14.41 14.93 3.10
N MET A 73 -15.02 13.82 3.52
CA MET A 73 -15.71 12.88 2.63
C MET A 73 -16.79 13.55 1.75
N SER A 74 -17.39 14.64 2.19
CA SER A 74 -18.35 15.40 1.37
C SER A 74 -17.72 16.19 0.21
N TYR A 75 -16.39 16.26 0.15
CA TYR A 75 -15.59 16.88 -0.90
C TYR A 75 -14.84 15.86 -1.77
N LEU A 76 -15.00 14.56 -1.48
CA LEU A 76 -14.33 13.48 -2.20
C LEU A 76 -15.29 12.85 -3.21
N ASP A 77 -14.76 12.51 -4.37
CA ASP A 77 -15.49 11.72 -5.36
C ASP A 77 -15.10 10.24 -5.22
N HIS A 78 -16.08 9.35 -5.32
CA HIS A 78 -15.81 7.91 -5.37
C HIS A 78 -15.52 7.51 -6.81
N VAL A 79 -14.34 6.92 -7.06
CA VAL A 79 -13.88 6.54 -8.39
C VAL A 79 -13.47 5.08 -8.44
N GLU A 80 -13.69 4.48 -9.60
CA GLU A 80 -13.36 3.08 -9.87
C GLU A 80 -12.52 2.99 -11.15
N PHE A 81 -11.48 2.17 -11.11
CA PHE A 81 -10.59 1.92 -12.23
C PHE A 81 -10.56 0.41 -12.50
N PRO A 82 -10.99 -0.07 -13.67
CA PRO A 82 -10.90 -1.49 -14.00
C PRO A 82 -9.43 -1.91 -14.12
N LYS A 83 -9.15 -3.21 -13.95
CA LYS A 83 -7.81 -3.76 -14.19
C LYS A 83 -7.23 -3.29 -15.53
N GLY A 84 -5.98 -2.83 -15.49
CA GLY A 84 -5.22 -2.33 -16.64
C GLY A 84 -5.51 -0.87 -16.97
N ALA A 85 -6.46 -0.22 -16.29
CA ALA A 85 -6.69 1.20 -16.46
C ALA A 85 -5.47 2.01 -16.02
N VAL A 86 -5.22 3.09 -16.75
CA VAL A 86 -4.18 4.06 -16.40
C VAL A 86 -4.84 5.16 -15.57
N LEU A 87 -4.42 5.31 -14.32
CA LEU A 87 -4.89 6.39 -13.44
C LEU A 87 -4.27 7.72 -13.87
N CYS A 88 -2.99 7.72 -14.20
CA CYS A 88 -2.29 8.84 -14.82
C CYS A 88 -1.04 8.41 -15.57
N ARG A 89 -0.59 9.26 -16.49
CA ARG A 89 0.70 9.15 -17.18
C ARG A 89 1.69 10.18 -16.67
N ALA A 90 2.98 9.86 -16.75
CA ALA A 90 4.04 10.82 -16.56
C ALA A 90 3.85 12.00 -17.54
N GLY A 91 4.00 13.22 -17.03
CA GLY A 91 3.75 14.45 -17.79
C GLY A 91 2.31 14.97 -17.74
N ASP A 92 1.33 14.17 -17.29
CA ASP A 92 -0.04 14.65 -17.10
C ASP A 92 -0.10 15.74 -16.01
N GLN A 93 -1.10 16.61 -16.10
CA GLN A 93 -1.39 17.55 -15.02
C GLN A 93 -1.74 16.80 -13.72
N ALA A 94 -1.16 17.23 -12.60
CA ALA A 94 -1.40 16.60 -11.30
C ALA A 94 -2.39 17.42 -10.45
N ASP A 95 -3.65 17.44 -10.86
CA ASP A 95 -4.72 18.22 -10.24
C ASP A 95 -5.58 17.42 -9.24
N ARG A 96 -5.13 16.22 -8.86
CA ARG A 96 -5.85 15.31 -7.97
C ARG A 96 -4.94 14.30 -7.29
N LEU A 97 -5.40 13.75 -6.17
CA LEU A 97 -4.82 12.58 -5.53
C LEU A 97 -5.90 11.55 -5.25
N TRP A 98 -5.49 10.31 -4.98
CA TRP A 98 -6.40 9.19 -4.72
C TRP A 98 -6.04 8.48 -3.42
N MET A 99 -7.03 8.17 -2.61
CA MET A 99 -6.94 7.33 -1.42
C MET A 99 -7.54 5.96 -1.75
N LEU A 100 -6.69 4.97 -1.91
CA LEU A 100 -7.07 3.63 -2.36
C LEU A 100 -7.80 2.92 -1.21
N THR A 101 -9.04 2.50 -1.46
CA THR A 101 -9.84 1.72 -0.49
C THR A 101 -9.95 0.27 -0.91
N ARG A 102 -9.73 -0.06 -2.18
CA ARG A 102 -9.64 -1.45 -2.65
C ARG A 102 -8.71 -1.51 -3.85
N GLY A 103 -8.08 -2.67 -4.03
CA GLY A 103 -7.28 -2.97 -5.20
C GLY A 103 -5.79 -2.66 -5.01
N CYS A 104 -5.06 -2.72 -6.11
CA CYS A 104 -3.62 -2.54 -6.18
C CYS A 104 -3.23 -1.85 -7.49
N ILE A 105 -2.23 -0.98 -7.42
CA ILE A 105 -1.67 -0.25 -8.55
C ILE A 105 -0.16 -0.44 -8.61
N SER A 106 0.40 -0.34 -9.80
CA SER A 106 1.84 -0.28 -10.03
C SER A 106 2.25 1.11 -10.50
N VAL A 107 3.35 1.61 -9.93
CA VAL A 107 4.00 2.86 -10.33
C VAL A 107 5.17 2.54 -11.26
N TRP A 108 5.18 3.14 -12.44
CA TRP A 108 6.15 2.87 -13.48
C TRP A 108 6.90 4.12 -13.92
N VAL A 109 8.17 3.95 -14.28
CA VAL A 109 8.99 4.99 -14.91
C VAL A 109 9.72 4.45 -16.13
N ASP A 110 10.00 5.36 -17.06
CA ASP A 110 10.93 5.08 -18.14
C ASP A 110 12.37 5.16 -17.63
N ALA A 111 13.17 4.14 -17.95
CA ALA A 111 14.58 4.05 -17.59
C ALA A 111 15.42 3.62 -18.80
N PRO A 112 16.76 3.83 -18.77
CA PRO A 112 17.64 3.25 -19.78
C PRO A 112 17.48 1.72 -19.81
N GLY A 113 16.99 1.18 -20.93
CA GLY A 113 16.68 -0.25 -21.09
C GLY A 113 15.20 -0.61 -21.02
N GLY A 114 14.31 0.37 -20.86
CA GLY A 114 12.86 0.18 -20.93
C GLY A 114 12.15 0.63 -19.66
N ARG A 115 10.89 0.21 -19.53
CA ARG A 115 10.04 0.61 -18.41
C ARG A 115 10.38 -0.20 -17.16
N ARG A 116 10.52 0.48 -16.02
CA ARG A 116 10.80 -0.12 -14.72
C ARG A 116 9.64 0.15 -13.76
N ARG A 117 9.19 -0.89 -13.04
CA ARG A 117 8.25 -0.73 -11.91
C ARG A 117 9.03 -0.24 -10.69
N LEU A 118 8.62 0.90 -10.14
CA LEU A 118 9.22 1.48 -8.93
C LEU A 118 8.59 0.95 -7.65
N ALA A 119 7.26 0.79 -7.66
CA ALA A 119 6.51 0.39 -6.48
C ALA A 119 5.21 -0.31 -6.88
N SER A 120 4.72 -1.14 -5.96
CA SER A 120 3.36 -1.66 -5.93
C SER A 120 2.66 -1.03 -4.73
N ILE A 121 1.47 -0.47 -4.91
CA ILE A 121 0.73 0.27 -3.87
C ILE A 121 -0.68 -0.31 -3.77
N GLY A 122 -1.03 -0.83 -2.59
CA GLY A 122 -2.32 -1.43 -2.31
C GLY A 122 -3.33 -0.48 -1.64
N ALA A 123 -4.51 -1.03 -1.35
CA ALA A 123 -5.52 -0.41 -0.51
C ALA A 123 -4.96 0.03 0.85
N GLY A 124 -5.45 1.16 1.37
CA GLY A 124 -4.93 1.80 2.59
C GLY A 124 -4.02 3.00 2.30
N CYS A 125 -3.43 3.08 1.12
CA CYS A 125 -2.46 4.11 0.77
C CYS A 125 -3.02 5.26 -0.08
N THR A 126 -2.35 6.41 -0.04
CA THR A 126 -2.61 7.56 -0.92
C THR A 126 -1.63 7.58 -2.09
N VAL A 127 -2.07 7.94 -3.29
CA VAL A 127 -1.21 8.10 -4.47
C VAL A 127 -1.50 9.41 -5.20
N GLY A 128 -0.48 9.95 -5.88
CA GLY A 128 -0.58 11.18 -6.67
C GLY A 128 -0.38 12.45 -5.84
N GLU A 129 -0.05 12.32 -4.56
CA GLU A 129 0.13 13.40 -3.61
C GLU A 129 1.28 14.34 -3.97
N MET A 130 2.36 13.81 -4.57
CA MET A 130 3.54 14.61 -4.91
C MET A 130 3.22 15.69 -5.93
N GLY A 131 2.60 15.30 -7.06
CA GLY A 131 2.20 16.26 -8.09
C GLY A 131 1.09 17.19 -7.61
N PHE A 132 0.15 16.67 -6.82
CA PHE A 132 -0.93 17.44 -6.23
C PHE A 132 -0.41 18.57 -5.31
N LEU A 133 0.57 18.30 -4.45
CA LEU A 133 1.12 19.29 -3.52
C LEU A 133 2.10 20.26 -4.19
N THR A 134 2.88 19.79 -5.15
CA THR A 134 3.94 20.60 -5.78
C THR A 134 3.47 21.35 -7.02
N GLU A 135 2.24 21.09 -7.48
CA GLU A 135 1.68 21.58 -8.73
C GLU A 135 2.56 21.27 -9.95
N ARG A 136 3.36 20.20 -9.85
CA ARG A 136 4.20 19.71 -10.95
C ARG A 136 3.48 18.60 -11.71
N PRO A 137 3.78 18.43 -13.01
CA PRO A 137 3.30 17.28 -13.77
C PRO A 137 3.61 15.95 -13.07
N ARG A 138 2.81 14.92 -13.35
CA ARG A 138 3.04 13.56 -12.85
C ARG A 138 4.45 13.10 -13.20
N SER A 139 5.16 12.56 -12.23
CA SER A 139 6.54 12.06 -12.42
C SER A 139 6.58 10.63 -12.96
N THR A 140 5.48 9.89 -12.86
CA THR A 140 5.41 8.46 -13.11
C THR A 140 4.07 8.10 -13.74
N ASP A 141 4.03 6.96 -14.41
CA ASP A 141 2.76 6.34 -14.80
C ASP A 141 2.21 5.54 -13.62
N VAL A 142 0.88 5.53 -13.48
CA VAL A 142 0.17 4.73 -12.48
C VAL A 142 -0.87 3.87 -13.18
N ILE A 143 -0.79 2.55 -12.99
CA ILE A 143 -1.65 1.57 -13.65
C ILE A 143 -2.30 0.66 -12.61
N ALA A 144 -3.59 0.39 -12.78
CA ALA A 144 -4.34 -0.57 -11.98
C ALA A 144 -3.93 -2.00 -12.32
N ASP A 145 -3.40 -2.75 -11.35
CA ASP A 145 -3.04 -4.17 -11.51
C ASP A 145 -4.26 -5.09 -11.35
N GLU A 146 -5.32 -4.55 -10.73
CA GLU A 146 -6.62 -5.15 -10.51
C GLU A 146 -7.72 -4.07 -10.53
N ASP A 147 -8.97 -4.44 -10.26
CA ASP A 147 -10.04 -3.45 -10.11
C ASP A 147 -9.81 -2.63 -8.85
N VAL A 148 -9.64 -1.33 -9.02
CA VAL A 148 -9.30 -0.38 -7.97
C VAL A 148 -10.51 0.47 -7.62
N VAL A 149 -10.72 0.68 -6.32
CA VAL A 149 -11.69 1.63 -5.78
C VAL A 149 -10.93 2.66 -4.95
N ALA A 150 -11.23 3.93 -5.15
CA ALA A 150 -10.57 5.01 -4.43
C ALA A 150 -11.51 6.19 -4.17
N TYR A 151 -11.14 6.99 -3.18
CA TYR A 151 -11.65 8.35 -3.04
C TYR A 151 -10.68 9.32 -3.72
N GLU A 152 -11.21 10.19 -4.57
CA GLU A 152 -10.48 11.23 -5.27
C GLU A 152 -10.65 12.59 -4.56
N LEU A 153 -9.53 13.29 -4.36
CA LEU A 153 -9.53 14.70 -3.97
C LEU A 153 -8.94 15.55 -5.09
N ALA A 154 -9.79 16.29 -5.79
CA ALA A 154 -9.36 17.27 -6.79
C ALA A 154 -8.81 18.54 -6.13
N SER A 155 -7.84 19.20 -6.76
CA SER A 155 -7.26 20.47 -6.30
C SER A 155 -8.32 21.56 -6.19
N SER A 156 -9.35 21.52 -7.05
CA SER A 156 -10.50 22.44 -6.97
C SER A 156 -11.32 22.23 -5.69
N ALA A 157 -11.52 20.98 -5.27
CA ALA A 157 -12.20 20.64 -4.01
C ALA A 157 -11.33 21.03 -2.81
N ALA A 158 -10.04 20.72 -2.83
CA ALA A 158 -9.08 21.15 -1.81
C ALA A 158 -9.05 22.67 -1.64
N ASN A 159 -9.11 23.43 -2.73
CA ASN A 159 -9.21 24.90 -2.71
C ASN A 159 -10.54 25.42 -2.12
N LYS A 160 -11.64 24.65 -2.23
CA LYS A 160 -12.89 24.97 -1.55
C LYS A 160 -12.77 24.71 -0.05
N ILE A 161 -12.17 23.57 0.33
CA ILE A 161 -11.94 23.21 1.74
C ILE A 161 -11.03 24.24 2.41
N SER A 162 -9.95 24.67 1.76
CA SER A 162 -9.01 25.64 2.34
C SER A 162 -9.67 26.99 2.68
N LYS A 163 -10.68 27.39 1.89
CA LYS A 163 -11.47 28.60 2.14
C LYS A 163 -12.58 28.39 3.16
N ALA A 164 -13.31 27.29 3.07
CA ALA A 164 -14.50 27.04 3.89
C ALA A 164 -14.20 26.44 5.27
N LYS A 165 -13.18 25.59 5.36
CA LYS A 165 -12.79 24.80 6.54
C LYS A 165 -11.25 24.69 6.65
N PRO A 166 -10.54 25.78 6.99
CA PRO A 166 -9.08 25.79 7.01
C PRO A 166 -8.42 24.72 7.89
N HIS A 167 -9.05 24.35 9.03
CA HIS A 167 -8.55 23.29 9.91
C HIS A 167 -8.53 21.91 9.22
N ILE A 168 -9.53 21.61 8.39
CA ILE A 168 -9.58 20.36 7.60
C ILE A 168 -8.49 20.37 6.54
N ALA A 169 -8.30 21.48 5.83
CA ALA A 169 -7.22 21.60 4.85
C ALA A 169 -5.84 21.40 5.51
N GLN A 170 -5.63 21.96 6.72
CA GLN A 170 -4.41 21.71 7.50
C GLN A 170 -4.26 20.24 7.91
N ALA A 171 -5.36 19.58 8.29
CA ALA A 171 -5.35 18.15 8.61
C ALA A 171 -4.95 17.33 7.38
N VAL A 172 -5.56 17.58 6.21
CA VAL A 172 -5.19 16.94 4.93
C VAL A 172 -3.71 17.09 4.62
N LEU A 173 -3.16 18.31 4.70
CA LEU A 173 -1.73 18.56 4.45
C LEU A 173 -0.84 17.80 5.44
N ARG A 174 -1.23 17.75 6.72
CA ARG A 174 -0.51 17.02 7.77
C ARG A 174 -0.52 15.51 7.52
N SER A 175 -1.65 14.97 7.07
CA SER A 175 -1.80 13.57 6.67
C SER A 175 -0.84 13.21 5.54
N ILE A 176 -0.83 14.00 4.46
CA ILE A 176 0.06 13.78 3.32
C ILE A 176 1.54 13.90 3.74
N ALA A 177 1.88 14.93 4.53
CA ALA A 177 3.25 15.14 5.00
C ALA A 177 3.76 13.96 5.83
N ARG A 178 2.91 13.37 6.69
CA ARG A 178 3.25 12.18 7.47
C ARG A 178 3.50 10.98 6.55
N GLN A 179 2.59 10.71 5.61
CA GLN A 179 2.74 9.62 4.64
C GLN A 179 4.05 9.72 3.83
N LEU A 180 4.37 10.91 3.33
CA LEU A 180 5.62 11.16 2.61
C LEU A 180 6.86 10.96 3.50
N SER A 181 6.77 11.36 4.77
CA SER A 181 7.86 11.17 5.74
C SER A 181 8.11 9.69 6.03
N ASP A 182 7.04 8.90 6.19
CA ASP A 182 7.12 7.46 6.45
C ASP A 182 7.67 6.72 5.21
N ARG A 183 7.20 7.07 4.01
CA ARG A 183 7.74 6.53 2.74
C ARG A 183 9.24 6.81 2.58
N LEU A 184 9.67 8.04 2.88
CA LEU A 184 11.07 8.40 2.77
C LEU A 184 11.94 7.64 3.77
N ARG A 185 11.44 7.43 5.00
CA ARG A 185 12.12 6.63 6.02
C ARG A 185 12.31 5.19 5.54
N ASN A 186 11.23 4.55 5.10
CA ASN A 186 11.26 3.16 4.63
C ASN A 186 12.20 3.01 3.43
N ALA A 187 12.09 3.88 2.42
CA ALA A 187 12.98 3.86 1.26
C ALA A 187 14.46 4.05 1.63
N THR A 188 14.75 4.84 2.68
CA THR A 188 16.12 5.03 3.17
C THR A 188 16.63 3.79 3.90
N GLU A 189 15.77 3.07 4.62
CA GLU A 189 16.09 1.81 5.31
C GLU A 189 16.37 0.69 4.29
N ASP A 190 15.54 0.56 3.26
CA ASP A 190 15.73 -0.43 2.18
C ASP A 190 17.08 -0.25 1.47
N LEU A 191 17.47 0.99 1.19
CA LEU A 191 18.76 1.30 0.58
C LEU A 191 19.95 0.92 1.46
N ARG A 192 19.82 1.04 2.79
CA ARG A 192 20.87 0.62 3.73
C ARG A 192 21.02 -0.90 3.77
N MET A 193 19.91 -1.63 3.76
CA MET A 193 19.91 -3.09 3.79
C MET A 193 20.44 -3.70 2.48
N SER A 194 20.19 -3.06 1.33
CA SER A 194 20.69 -3.52 0.02
C SER A 194 22.21 -3.37 -0.18
N HIS A 195 22.93 -2.69 0.71
CA HIS A 195 24.38 -2.47 0.64
C HIS A 195 25.17 -3.18 1.75
N MET A 196 24.51 -4.05 2.52
CA MET A 196 25.15 -4.97 3.48
C MET A 196 25.22 -6.38 2.89
#